data_AF-A0A7S2XIX6-F1
#
_entry.id   AF-A0A7S2XIX6-F1
#
_cell.length_a   1.000
_cell.length_b   1.000
_cell.length_c   1.000
_cell.angle_alpha   90.00
_cell.angle_beta   90.00
_cell.angle_gamma   90.00
#
_symmetry.space_group_name_H-M   'P 1'
#
loop_
_entity.id
_entity.type
_entity.pdbx_description
1 polymer ?
#
loop_
_entity_poly.entity_id
_entity_poly.type
_entity_poly.pdbx_seq_one_letter_code
_entity_poly.pdbx_strand_id
1 'polypeptide(L)'
;GRFFSAASKHARTPARSPPRSPDLVYSEAILRRRTEAQRASDQTVLDGSSVRHPSWTRGRWLLCPALLILAVTLIGSMEASGLSNTTTTTTTAAATAAKLESKEEDEIVAVVISDTHDDIQGVELIRSRLSKERITADVVLCPGDITTMPNKDHTKLPDAKEVKDFALRAQKLVKRLSLIPSDPRRVYWIPGNHDPLSFFPEANIKNPVDIPGVNVHGRVVELAPQLVLGGFGGCSEAIENGKEVWGAYPYRDKQIEDKIKPLAKAVEDAVKGKGCSMLLMTHSGPHLSSTTHVTGHDPNSLTAPGRRAHVINSGSPAVSSLITSEAVQNACVLALHGHTHQGMGQARVGGV
;
A
#
# COMPACT_ATOMS: atom_id res chain seq x y z
N GLY A 1 18.94 -45.22 -42.98
CA GLY A 1 18.81 -44.57 -44.30
C GLY A 1 19.17 -43.11 -44.15
N ARG A 2 20.16 -42.64 -44.92
CA ARG A 2 20.55 -41.23 -45.04
C ARG A 2 19.69 -40.56 -46.12
N PHE A 3 19.32 -39.29 -45.92
CA PHE A 3 19.16 -38.31 -47.00
C PHE A 3 19.39 -36.89 -46.45
N PHE A 4 20.10 -36.07 -47.24
CA PHE A 4 20.49 -34.69 -46.99
C PHE A 4 19.76 -33.76 -48.00
N SER A 5 19.56 -32.51 -47.58
CA SER A 5 19.66 -31.23 -48.35
C SER A 5 18.65 -30.91 -49.47
N ALA A 6 17.95 -29.77 -49.36
CA ALA A 6 18.33 -28.51 -50.04
C ALA A 6 17.40 -27.33 -49.69
N ALA A 7 17.98 -26.13 -49.79
CA ALA A 7 17.55 -24.85 -49.24
C ALA A 7 16.58 -24.03 -50.12
N SER A 8 15.92 -23.02 -49.55
CA SER A 8 15.62 -21.76 -50.26
C SER A 8 15.33 -20.56 -49.34
N LYS A 9 16.30 -19.64 -49.36
CA LYS A 9 16.22 -18.16 -49.51
C LYS A 9 15.35 -17.30 -48.57
N HIS A 10 16.09 -16.38 -47.95
CA HIS A 10 15.67 -15.09 -47.39
C HIS A 10 14.82 -14.23 -48.33
N ALA A 11 13.81 -13.58 -47.75
CA ALA A 11 13.34 -12.26 -48.16
C ALA A 11 13.28 -11.36 -46.91
N ARG A 12 14.05 -10.27 -46.92
CA ARG A 12 14.03 -9.21 -45.91
C ARG A 12 12.87 -8.26 -46.24
N THR A 13 11.96 -8.05 -45.31
CA THR A 13 10.99 -6.92 -45.33
C THR A 13 11.52 -5.75 -44.51
N PRO A 14 11.38 -4.49 -44.98
CA PRO A 14 11.93 -3.32 -44.31
C PRO A 14 11.12 -2.94 -43.07
N ALA A 15 11.85 -2.38 -42.09
CA ALA A 15 11.34 -1.88 -40.83
C ALA A 15 10.25 -0.82 -41.02
N ARG A 16 9.08 -1.05 -40.41
CA ARG A 16 8.08 0.00 -40.18
C ARG A 16 8.33 0.62 -38.82
N SER A 17 8.50 1.94 -38.80
CA SER A 17 8.58 2.77 -37.61
C SER A 17 7.36 2.52 -36.71
N PRO A 18 7.54 2.43 -35.38
CA PRO A 18 6.40 2.31 -34.48
C PRO A 18 5.58 3.61 -34.48
N PRO A 19 4.25 3.53 -34.37
CA PRO A 19 3.38 4.69 -34.34
C PRO A 19 3.60 5.52 -33.07
N ARG A 20 3.45 6.84 -33.21
CA ARG A 20 3.47 7.80 -32.10
C ARG A 20 2.41 7.43 -31.05
N SER A 21 2.79 7.54 -29.79
CA SER A 21 1.95 7.33 -28.61
C SER A 21 0.72 8.25 -28.62
N PRO A 22 -0.50 7.76 -28.30
CA PRO A 22 -1.65 8.62 -28.08
C PRO A 22 -1.55 9.33 -26.72
N ASP A 23 -2.04 10.56 -26.68
CA ASP A 23 -2.11 11.41 -25.49
C ASP A 23 -2.92 10.74 -24.37
N LEU A 24 -2.31 10.65 -23.18
CA LEU A 24 -2.92 10.17 -21.95
C LEU A 24 -3.84 11.26 -21.37
N VAL A 25 -5.15 10.98 -21.31
CA VAL A 25 -6.12 11.82 -20.59
C VAL A 25 -6.18 11.36 -19.14
N TYR A 26 -5.65 12.18 -18.23
CA TYR A 26 -5.77 11.99 -16.79
C TYR A 26 -7.11 12.57 -16.28
N SER A 27 -7.82 11.84 -15.42
CA SER A 27 -8.88 12.40 -14.58
C SER A 27 -8.32 12.70 -13.19
N GLU A 28 -8.15 13.97 -12.86
CA GLU A 28 -7.75 14.43 -11.53
C GLU A 28 -8.96 14.47 -10.57
N ALA A 29 -8.81 13.91 -9.38
CA ALA A 29 -9.57 14.32 -8.21
C ALA A 29 -8.60 14.93 -7.21
N ILE A 30 -8.55 16.27 -7.16
CA ILE A 30 -7.77 17.02 -6.18
C ILE A 30 -8.70 17.41 -5.03
N LEU A 31 -8.44 16.88 -3.83
CA LEU A 31 -9.04 17.37 -2.60
C LEU A 31 -8.20 18.54 -2.06
N ARG A 32 -8.51 19.75 -2.51
CA ARG A 32 -7.98 20.99 -1.89
C ARG A 32 -8.80 21.31 -0.64
N ARG A 33 -8.16 21.44 0.52
CA ARG A 33 -8.73 22.23 1.64
C ARG A 33 -8.91 23.66 1.13
N ARG A 34 -10.15 24.08 0.92
CA ARG A 34 -10.50 25.49 0.69
C ARG A 34 -10.62 26.15 2.06
N THR A 35 -9.87 27.22 2.27
CA THR A 35 -10.05 28.10 3.43
C THR A 35 -11.38 28.86 3.31
N GLU A 36 -12.00 29.16 4.45
CA GLU A 36 -13.34 29.77 4.54
C GLU A 36 -13.46 31.12 3.79
N ALA A 37 -12.34 31.79 3.51
CA ALA A 37 -12.29 33.05 2.77
C ALA A 37 -12.75 32.95 1.30
N GLN A 38 -12.74 31.76 0.67
CA GLN A 38 -13.16 31.58 -0.74
C GLN A 38 -14.60 31.06 -0.92
N ARG A 39 -15.32 30.73 0.16
CA ARG A 39 -16.74 30.35 0.05
C ARG A 39 -17.68 31.54 -0.18
N ALA A 40 -17.21 32.76 0.04
CA ALA A 40 -18.02 33.97 -0.15
C ALA A 40 -18.10 34.47 -1.60
N SER A 41 -17.27 33.97 -2.54
CA SER A 41 -17.24 34.49 -3.92
C SER A 41 -18.04 33.68 -4.95
N ASP A 42 -18.37 32.42 -4.68
CA ASP A 42 -18.85 31.49 -5.72
C ASP A 42 -20.37 31.28 -5.72
N GLN A 43 -21.14 32.10 -4.99
CA GLN A 43 -22.60 31.94 -4.88
C GLN A 43 -23.39 32.65 -6.00
N THR A 44 -22.74 32.92 -7.13
CA THR A 44 -23.38 33.47 -8.32
C THR A 44 -22.85 32.75 -9.54
N VAL A 45 -23.77 32.36 -10.43
CA VAL A 45 -23.58 31.64 -11.71
C VAL A 45 -23.79 30.12 -11.64
N LEU A 46 -25.06 29.72 -11.70
CA LEU A 46 -25.49 28.48 -12.36
C LEU A 46 -26.58 28.84 -13.35
N ASP A 47 -26.32 28.70 -14.65
CA ASP A 47 -27.36 28.37 -15.62
C ASP A 47 -26.80 27.51 -16.77
N GLY A 48 -27.65 26.62 -17.28
CA GLY A 48 -27.27 25.32 -17.81
C GLY A 48 -26.77 25.22 -19.26
N SER A 49 -26.39 24.00 -19.63
CA SER A 49 -26.68 23.40 -20.94
C SER A 49 -26.19 21.95 -21.01
N SER A 50 -27.05 21.11 -21.59
CA SER A 50 -26.85 19.69 -21.88
C SER A 50 -25.88 19.44 -23.03
N VAL A 51 -24.99 18.46 -22.90
CA VAL A 51 -24.18 17.95 -24.03
C VAL A 51 -24.25 16.42 -24.11
N ARG A 52 -24.51 15.90 -25.32
CA ARG A 52 -24.63 14.49 -25.68
C ARG A 52 -23.25 13.80 -25.73
N HIS A 53 -23.17 12.55 -25.29
CA HIS A 53 -21.95 11.72 -25.38
C HIS A 53 -21.88 10.92 -26.69
N PRO A 54 -20.68 10.80 -27.31
CA PRO A 54 -20.42 9.83 -28.37
C PRO A 54 -19.93 8.47 -27.81
N SER A 55 -20.28 7.42 -28.54
CA SER A 55 -19.95 6.01 -28.32
C SER A 55 -18.44 5.71 -28.38
N TRP A 56 -17.95 4.89 -27.44
CA TRP A 56 -16.55 4.44 -27.39
C TRP A 56 -16.41 2.96 -27.80
N THR A 57 -15.50 2.71 -28.75
CA THR A 57 -15.06 1.37 -29.17
C THR A 57 -13.80 0.91 -28.41
N ARG A 58 -13.84 -0.36 -27.96
CA ARG A 58 -12.75 -1.30 -27.60
C ARG A 58 -11.35 -0.71 -27.31
N GLY A 59 -10.97 -0.69 -26.03
CA GLY A 59 -9.58 -0.55 -25.56
C GLY A 59 -9.14 -1.74 -24.70
N ARG A 60 -7.86 -2.14 -24.83
CA ARG A 60 -7.17 -3.07 -23.92
C ARG A 60 -6.81 -2.33 -22.63
N TRP A 61 -7.08 -2.93 -21.47
CA TRP A 61 -6.85 -2.32 -20.16
C TRP A 61 -5.45 -2.69 -19.64
N LEU A 62 -4.64 -1.68 -19.36
CA LEU A 62 -3.50 -1.77 -18.43
C LEU A 62 -4.04 -1.33 -17.05
N LEU A 63 -3.88 -2.20 -16.05
CA LEU A 63 -4.15 -1.87 -14.64
C LEU A 63 -3.03 -0.92 -14.19
N CYS A 64 -3.38 0.33 -13.88
CA CYS A 64 -2.44 1.29 -13.27
C CYS A 64 -2.55 1.23 -11.74
N PRO A 65 -1.42 1.34 -11.00
CA PRO A 65 -1.46 1.52 -9.56
C PRO A 65 -2.08 2.87 -9.21
N ALA A 66 -2.96 2.89 -8.20
CA ALA A 66 -3.48 4.13 -7.63
C ALA A 66 -2.39 4.78 -6.76
N LEU A 67 -2.09 6.05 -7.01
CA LEU A 67 -1.20 6.85 -6.15
C LEU A 67 -2.03 7.51 -5.05
N LEU A 68 -1.75 7.15 -3.79
CA LEU A 68 -2.25 7.86 -2.62
C LEU A 68 -1.09 8.61 -1.95
N ILE A 69 -1.13 9.94 -2.00
CA ILE A 69 -0.23 10.80 -1.21
C ILE A 69 -0.97 11.12 0.09
N LEU A 70 -0.44 10.65 1.22
CA LEU A 70 -1.00 10.91 2.53
C LEU A 70 0.02 11.70 3.37
N ALA A 71 -0.27 12.97 3.61
CA ALA A 71 0.40 13.71 4.67
C ALA A 71 -0.28 13.36 5.99
N VAL A 72 0.43 12.66 6.88
CA VAL A 72 -0.05 12.36 8.23
C VAL A 72 0.68 13.28 9.19
N THR A 73 0.02 14.37 9.58
CA THR A 73 0.51 15.20 10.69
C THR A 73 0.12 14.51 12.00
N LEU A 74 1.11 13.97 12.73
CA LEU A 74 0.90 13.35 14.04
C LEU A 74 1.38 14.30 15.14
N ILE A 75 0.47 14.63 16.06
CA ILE A 75 0.74 15.54 17.17
C ILE A 75 1.18 14.71 18.38
N GLY A 76 2.49 14.65 18.64
CA GLY A 76 3.04 14.03 19.83
C GLY A 76 2.98 14.96 21.05
N SER A 77 1.99 14.80 21.93
CA SER A 77 2.01 15.44 23.25
C SER A 77 2.94 14.66 24.18
N MET A 78 4.14 15.20 24.44
CA MET A 78 4.98 14.68 25.52
C MET A 78 4.50 15.27 26.84
N GLU A 79 3.64 14.57 27.56
CA GLU A 79 3.38 14.88 28.96
C GLU A 79 4.56 14.38 29.81
N ALA A 80 5.29 15.32 30.40
CA ALA A 80 6.30 15.03 31.41
C ALA A 80 5.61 14.61 32.72
N SER A 81 5.55 13.31 33.00
CA SER A 81 5.02 12.80 34.26
C SER A 81 6.01 12.97 35.41
N GLY A 82 5.71 13.93 36.29
CA GLY A 82 5.71 13.74 37.75
C GLY A 82 7.05 13.55 38.48
N LEU A 83 7.66 14.67 38.90
CA LEU A 83 8.52 14.74 40.08
C LEU A 83 7.74 15.40 41.22
N SER A 84 7.55 14.69 42.34
CA SER A 84 6.93 15.25 43.53
C SER A 84 7.97 15.93 44.44
N ASN A 85 7.73 17.21 44.68
CA ASN A 85 7.95 18.00 45.89
C ASN A 85 9.23 17.82 46.73
N THR A 86 10.11 18.84 46.63
CA THR A 86 10.63 19.49 47.83
C THR A 86 10.80 21.00 47.61
N THR A 87 10.19 21.75 48.51
CA THR A 87 10.17 23.21 48.72
C THR A 87 11.56 23.85 48.64
N THR A 88 11.71 25.04 48.03
CA THR A 88 12.15 26.33 48.66
C THR A 88 12.31 27.45 47.60
N THR A 89 11.82 28.65 47.94
CA THR A 89 12.25 30.02 47.53
C THR A 89 11.93 30.58 46.13
N THR A 90 10.88 31.41 46.13
CA THR A 90 10.81 32.79 45.61
C THR A 90 12.10 33.38 45.04
N THR A 91 12.15 33.57 43.71
CA THR A 91 12.55 34.77 42.93
C THR A 91 13.12 34.35 41.58
N THR A 92 12.30 34.29 40.53
CA THR A 92 12.70 34.53 39.11
C THR A 92 11.49 34.43 38.16
N ALA A 93 10.50 35.33 38.32
CA ALA A 93 9.37 35.45 37.39
C ALA A 93 9.75 36.09 36.03
N ALA A 94 11.04 36.39 35.78
CA ALA A 94 11.53 37.00 34.55
C ALA A 94 12.43 36.07 33.69
N ALA A 95 12.70 34.83 34.15
CA ALA A 95 13.53 33.86 33.42
C ALA A 95 12.71 32.73 32.77
N THR A 96 11.43 32.59 33.07
CA THR A 96 10.52 31.59 32.46
C THR A 96 9.80 32.11 31.21
N ALA A 97 10.28 33.22 30.63
CA ALA A 97 9.92 33.69 29.30
C ALA A 97 10.96 33.25 28.23
N ALA A 98 12.01 32.52 28.64
CA ALA A 98 13.01 31.97 27.75
C ALA A 98 12.57 30.59 27.24
N LYS A 99 12.37 30.52 25.92
CA LYS A 99 12.18 29.29 25.12
C LYS A 99 10.92 28.47 25.42
N LEU A 100 9.75 29.04 25.14
CA LEU A 100 8.86 28.32 24.21
C LEU A 100 9.48 28.47 22.82
N GLU A 101 10.59 27.76 22.57
CA GLU A 101 10.89 27.39 21.20
C GLU A 101 9.64 26.66 20.72
N SER A 102 8.98 27.21 19.69
CA SER A 102 7.93 26.51 18.99
C SER A 102 8.47 25.12 18.73
N LYS A 103 7.95 24.13 19.44
CA LYS A 103 8.29 22.73 19.24
C LYS A 103 7.90 22.51 17.78
N GLU A 104 8.88 22.52 16.87
CA GLU A 104 8.63 22.16 15.48
C GLU A 104 8.00 20.78 15.57
N GLU A 105 6.72 20.70 15.19
CA GLU A 105 6.03 19.43 15.16
C GLU A 105 6.77 18.59 14.11
N ASP A 106 7.33 17.46 14.54
CA ASP A 106 8.00 16.52 13.65
C ASP A 106 6.94 15.93 12.70
N GLU A 107 6.74 16.55 11.55
CA GLU A 107 5.89 16.05 10.48
C GLU A 107 6.60 14.90 9.75
N ILE A 108 5.86 13.83 9.45
CA ILE A 108 6.35 12.73 8.61
C ILE A 108 5.53 12.64 7.32
N VAL A 109 6.21 12.74 6.18
CA VAL A 109 5.61 12.61 4.85
C VAL A 109 5.81 11.18 4.36
N ALA A 110 4.71 10.41 4.33
CA ALA A 110 4.71 9.03 3.84
C ALA A 110 4.12 8.94 2.42
N VAL A 111 4.83 8.23 1.54
CA VAL A 111 4.31 7.86 0.21
C VAL A 111 3.91 6.39 0.24
N VAL A 112 2.64 6.09 -0.02
CA VAL A 112 2.12 4.72 -0.03
C VAL A 112 1.98 4.24 -1.47
N ILE A 113 2.63 3.13 -1.81
CA ILE A 113 2.60 2.53 -3.15
C ILE A 113 2.35 1.03 -2.99
N SER A 114 1.16 0.58 -3.38
CA SER A 114 0.74 -0.82 -3.28
C SER A 114 0.59 -1.45 -4.66
N ASP A 115 0.57 -2.78 -4.71
CA ASP A 115 0.15 -3.55 -5.88
C ASP A 115 0.92 -3.10 -7.13
N THR A 116 2.23 -2.99 -6.96
CA THR A 116 3.14 -2.48 -8.00
C THR A 116 3.34 -3.47 -9.14
N HIS A 117 3.21 -4.78 -8.90
CA HIS A 117 3.18 -5.80 -9.96
C HIS A 117 4.30 -5.64 -11.01
N ASP A 118 5.55 -5.53 -10.57
CA ASP A 118 6.74 -5.29 -11.42
C ASP A 118 6.75 -3.95 -12.20
N ASP A 119 5.82 -3.02 -11.95
CA ASP A 119 5.66 -1.75 -12.69
C ASP A 119 6.68 -0.68 -12.29
N ILE A 120 7.91 -0.86 -12.78
CA ILE A 120 8.98 0.14 -12.64
C ILE A 120 8.60 1.49 -13.27
N GLN A 121 7.82 1.49 -14.35
CA GLN A 121 7.46 2.74 -15.04
C GLN A 121 6.48 3.56 -14.21
N GLY A 122 5.49 2.92 -13.59
CA GLY A 122 4.58 3.56 -12.64
C GLY A 122 5.33 4.21 -11.48
N VAL A 123 6.32 3.51 -10.89
CA VAL A 123 7.17 4.06 -9.82
C VAL A 123 7.94 5.30 -10.29
N GLU A 124 8.53 5.28 -11.48
CA GLU A 124 9.26 6.44 -12.02
C GLU A 124 8.33 7.63 -12.32
N LEU A 125 7.10 7.38 -12.77
CA LEU A 125 6.08 8.41 -12.95
C LEU A 125 5.70 9.07 -11.62
N ILE A 126 5.50 8.27 -10.56
CA ILE A 126 5.24 8.77 -9.20
C ILE A 126 6.41 9.64 -8.74
N ARG A 127 7.64 9.15 -8.86
CA ARG A 127 8.85 9.90 -8.48
C ARG A 127 8.98 11.22 -9.24
N SER A 128 8.74 11.21 -10.55
CA SER A 128 8.76 12.42 -11.38
C SER A 128 7.70 13.42 -10.93
N ARG A 129 6.50 12.94 -10.58
CA ARG A 129 5.42 13.79 -10.07
C ARG A 129 5.77 14.43 -8.73
N LEU A 130 6.25 13.65 -7.76
CA LEU A 130 6.67 14.16 -6.45
C LEU A 130 7.75 15.24 -6.59
N SER A 131 8.74 15.01 -7.47
CA SER A 131 9.78 15.99 -7.77
C SER A 131 9.22 17.28 -8.39
N LYS A 132 8.30 17.18 -9.35
CA LYS A 132 7.65 18.34 -9.98
C LYS A 132 6.83 19.15 -8.96
N GLU A 133 6.17 18.46 -8.03
CA GLU A 133 5.37 19.05 -6.95
C GLU A 133 6.22 19.49 -5.75
N ARG A 134 7.55 19.25 -5.79
CA ARG A 134 8.51 19.54 -4.70
C ARG A 134 8.11 18.88 -3.37
N ILE A 135 7.53 17.68 -3.45
CA ILE A 135 7.19 16.87 -2.28
C ILE A 135 8.41 16.00 -1.96
N THR A 136 8.96 16.18 -0.77
CA THR A 136 9.99 15.30 -0.21
C THR A 136 9.30 14.27 0.68
N ALA A 137 9.52 12.99 0.41
CA ALA A 137 9.04 11.92 1.27
C ALA A 137 10.10 11.55 2.30
N ASP A 138 9.68 11.30 3.53
CA ASP A 138 10.54 10.75 4.57
C ASP A 138 10.58 9.23 4.48
N VAL A 139 9.44 8.62 4.15
CA VAL A 139 9.28 7.16 4.10
C VAL A 139 8.44 6.74 2.88
N VAL A 140 8.70 5.53 2.40
CA VAL A 140 7.83 4.82 1.46
C VAL A 140 7.27 3.57 2.13
N LEU A 141 5.96 3.38 2.04
CA LEU A 141 5.24 2.22 2.55
C LEU A 141 4.68 1.40 1.38
N CYS A 142 5.03 0.13 1.30
CA CYS A 142 4.64 -0.78 0.22
C CYS A 142 3.87 -2.00 0.76
N PRO A 143 2.51 -1.95 0.76
CA PRO A 143 1.67 -3.03 1.29
C PRO A 143 1.50 -4.20 0.31
N GLY A 144 2.61 -4.78 -0.15
CA GLY A 144 2.63 -6.02 -0.89
C GLY A 144 2.43 -5.91 -2.40
N ASP A 145 2.48 -7.07 -3.03
CA ASP A 145 2.42 -7.28 -4.48
C ASP A 145 3.49 -6.45 -5.21
N ILE A 146 4.72 -6.68 -4.78
CA ILE A 146 5.92 -6.11 -5.40
C ILE A 146 6.08 -6.71 -6.80
N THR A 147 5.80 -8.01 -6.96
CA THR A 147 5.95 -8.72 -8.24
C THR A 147 4.65 -9.31 -8.76
N THR A 148 4.70 -9.91 -9.95
CA THR A 148 3.57 -10.62 -10.59
C THR A 148 3.66 -12.13 -10.46
N MET A 149 4.29 -12.67 -9.40
CA MET A 149 4.52 -14.11 -9.29
C MET A 149 3.18 -14.86 -9.38
N PRO A 150 3.02 -15.79 -10.35
CA PRO A 150 1.77 -16.49 -10.55
C PRO A 150 1.56 -17.46 -9.39
N ASN A 151 0.47 -17.26 -8.67
CA ASN A 151 0.00 -18.16 -7.63
C ASN A 151 -1.01 -19.17 -8.21
N LYS A 152 -0.62 -19.86 -9.29
CA LYS A 152 -1.57 -20.63 -10.13
C LYS A 152 -1.93 -22.00 -9.57
N ASP A 153 -1.17 -22.51 -8.61
CA ASP A 153 -1.45 -23.81 -8.01
C ASP A 153 -0.78 -23.88 -6.62
N HIS A 154 -1.55 -23.69 -5.54
CA HIS A 154 -1.03 -23.80 -4.17
C HIS A 154 -0.45 -25.20 -3.86
N THR A 155 -0.68 -26.19 -4.74
CA THR A 155 -0.16 -27.55 -4.60
C THR A 155 1.22 -27.73 -5.22
N LYS A 156 1.70 -26.79 -6.04
CA LYS A 156 3.02 -26.86 -6.70
C LYS A 156 3.80 -25.60 -6.40
N LEU A 157 4.87 -25.77 -5.61
CA LEU A 157 5.85 -24.71 -5.44
C LEU A 157 6.45 -24.37 -6.82
N PRO A 158 6.54 -23.08 -7.19
CA PRO A 158 7.21 -22.67 -8.40
C PRO A 158 8.66 -23.18 -8.42
N ASP A 159 9.20 -23.37 -9.62
CA ASP A 159 10.58 -23.80 -9.78
C ASP A 159 11.54 -22.82 -9.10
N ALA A 160 12.61 -23.32 -8.49
CA ALA A 160 13.54 -22.48 -7.73
C ALA A 160 14.16 -21.36 -8.57
N LYS A 161 14.35 -21.58 -9.88
CA LYS A 161 14.81 -20.55 -10.81
C LYS A 161 13.75 -19.48 -11.03
N GLU A 162 12.49 -19.86 -11.19
CA GLU A 162 11.37 -18.93 -11.36
C GLU A 162 11.23 -18.02 -10.12
N VAL A 163 11.25 -18.61 -8.91
CA VAL A 163 11.24 -17.86 -7.65
C VAL A 163 12.38 -16.86 -7.59
N LYS A 164 13.59 -17.28 -7.97
CA LYS A 164 14.77 -16.39 -8.02
C LYS A 164 14.58 -15.25 -9.02
N ASP A 165 14.00 -15.50 -10.19
CA ASP A 165 13.75 -14.48 -11.20
C ASP A 165 12.73 -13.43 -10.75
N PHE A 166 11.66 -13.83 -10.04
CA PHE A 166 10.74 -12.90 -9.38
C PHE A 166 11.43 -12.13 -8.25
N ALA A 167 12.23 -12.80 -7.42
CA ALA A 167 12.97 -12.14 -6.35
C ALA A 167 13.96 -11.06 -6.86
N LEU A 168 14.61 -11.32 -7.99
CA LEU A 168 15.47 -10.33 -8.66
C LEU A 168 14.68 -9.15 -9.25
N ARG A 169 13.44 -9.37 -9.70
CA ARG A 169 12.55 -8.27 -10.14
C ARG A 169 12.08 -7.42 -8.97
N ALA A 170 11.67 -8.05 -7.87
CA ALA A 170 11.36 -7.34 -6.63
C ALA A 170 12.54 -6.47 -6.18
N GLN A 171 13.76 -7.02 -6.15
CA GLN A 171 14.95 -6.26 -5.81
C GLN A 171 15.11 -5.02 -6.70
N LYS A 172 14.92 -5.15 -8.02
CA LYS A 172 15.01 -4.01 -8.95
C LYS A 172 13.94 -2.96 -8.66
N LEU A 173 12.71 -3.37 -8.38
CA LEU A 173 11.60 -2.46 -8.10
C LEU A 173 11.81 -1.72 -6.77
N VAL A 174 12.18 -2.43 -5.70
CA VAL A 174 12.44 -1.81 -4.40
C VAL A 174 13.65 -0.87 -4.45
N LYS A 175 14.66 -1.17 -5.28
CA LYS A 175 15.76 -0.22 -5.60
C LYS A 175 15.25 1.07 -6.27
N ARG A 176 14.10 1.04 -6.96
CA ARG A 176 13.49 2.25 -7.53
C ARG A 176 12.66 2.99 -6.49
N LEU A 177 11.91 2.28 -5.65
CA LEU A 177 11.21 2.86 -4.52
C LEU A 177 12.17 3.59 -3.57
N SER A 178 13.38 3.08 -3.36
CA SER A 178 14.40 3.70 -2.52
C SER A 178 14.99 5.01 -3.08
N LEU A 179 14.58 5.43 -4.28
CA LEU A 179 14.95 6.73 -4.84
C LEU A 179 13.89 7.82 -4.55
N ILE A 180 12.79 7.47 -3.89
CA ILE A 180 11.72 8.40 -3.52
C ILE A 180 12.00 9.09 -2.17
N PRO A 181 12.32 8.37 -1.07
CA PRO A 181 12.56 9.02 0.20
C PRO A 181 13.95 9.68 0.25
N SER A 182 14.11 10.66 1.13
CA SER A 182 15.40 11.33 1.38
C SER A 182 16.48 10.36 1.88
N ASP A 183 16.11 9.39 2.73
CA ASP A 183 16.96 8.25 3.11
C ASP A 183 16.51 6.97 2.37
N PRO A 184 17.34 6.40 1.47
CA PRO A 184 17.00 5.18 0.73
C PRO A 184 16.67 3.96 1.60
N ARG A 185 17.07 3.95 2.88
CA ARG A 185 16.77 2.86 3.82
C ARG A 185 15.34 2.93 4.36
N ARG A 186 14.63 4.04 4.15
CA ARG A 186 13.26 4.27 4.64
C ARG A 186 12.20 3.80 3.64
N VAL A 187 12.41 2.61 3.08
CA VAL A 187 11.40 1.89 2.31
C VAL A 187 10.98 0.68 3.13
N TYR A 188 9.74 0.68 3.59
CA TYR A 188 9.17 -0.40 4.38
C TYR A 188 8.18 -1.18 3.52
N TRP A 189 8.30 -2.49 3.51
CA TRP A 189 7.48 -3.33 2.68
C TRP A 189 7.06 -4.61 3.40
N ILE A 190 5.95 -5.18 2.96
CA ILE A 190 5.50 -6.53 3.29
C ILE A 190 5.29 -7.30 2.00
N PRO A 191 5.38 -8.63 1.99
CA PRO A 191 5.02 -9.43 0.83
C PRO A 191 3.49 -9.49 0.66
N GLY A 192 3.03 -9.47 -0.59
CA GLY A 192 1.65 -9.75 -0.97
C GLY A 192 1.44 -11.19 -1.44
N ASN A 193 0.31 -11.45 -2.10
CA ASN A 193 -0.02 -12.78 -2.61
C ASN A 193 0.61 -13.10 -3.97
N HIS A 194 1.19 -12.09 -4.63
CA HIS A 194 1.98 -12.20 -5.85
C HIS A 194 3.49 -12.13 -5.61
N ASP A 195 3.93 -12.27 -4.36
CA ASP A 195 5.34 -12.21 -3.99
C ASP A 195 5.91 -13.60 -3.64
N PRO A 196 7.20 -13.86 -3.92
CA PRO A 196 7.90 -15.08 -3.52
C PRO A 196 7.71 -15.48 -2.05
N LEU A 197 7.50 -16.77 -1.79
CA LEU A 197 7.46 -17.34 -0.43
C LEU A 197 8.73 -17.02 0.37
N SER A 198 9.87 -16.84 -0.30
CA SER A 198 11.14 -16.46 0.32
C SER A 198 11.12 -15.08 1.00
N PHE A 199 10.09 -14.27 0.76
CA PHE A 199 9.93 -12.97 1.41
C PHE A 199 9.23 -13.09 2.75
N PHE A 200 8.71 -14.27 3.10
CA PHE A 200 8.15 -14.55 4.42
C PHE A 200 9.27 -15.11 5.31
N PRO A 201 9.67 -14.44 6.39
CA PRO A 201 10.80 -14.86 7.24
C PRO A 201 10.71 -16.31 7.74
N GLU A 202 9.50 -16.84 7.93
CA GLU A 202 9.23 -18.21 8.35
C GLU A 202 9.51 -19.27 7.29
N ALA A 203 9.71 -18.91 6.02
CA ALA A 203 9.92 -19.85 4.94
C ALA A 203 11.27 -20.58 5.00
N ASN A 204 12.18 -20.19 5.91
CA ASN A 204 13.49 -20.84 6.15
C ASN A 204 14.28 -21.10 4.85
N ILE A 205 14.26 -20.15 3.92
CA ILE A 205 14.92 -20.29 2.62
C ILE A 205 16.43 -20.13 2.74
N LYS A 206 17.18 -21.06 2.13
CA LYS A 206 18.64 -20.97 2.02
C LYS A 206 18.99 -19.90 0.99
N ASN A 207 19.84 -18.94 1.37
CA ASN A 207 20.35 -17.86 0.50
C ASN A 207 19.22 -17.00 -0.12
N PRO A 208 18.41 -16.31 0.69
CA PRO A 208 17.40 -15.40 0.17
C PRO A 208 18.06 -14.30 -0.68
N VAL A 209 17.37 -13.85 -1.72
CA VAL A 209 17.80 -12.66 -2.47
C VAL A 209 17.69 -11.47 -1.52
N ASP A 210 18.79 -10.73 -1.38
CA ASP A 210 18.82 -9.50 -0.60
C ASP A 210 17.98 -8.43 -1.31
N ILE A 211 16.89 -7.98 -0.69
CA ILE A 211 16.02 -6.93 -1.22
C ILE A 211 16.23 -5.71 -0.34
N PRO A 212 16.53 -4.53 -0.92
CA PRO A 212 16.76 -3.34 -0.12
C PRO A 212 15.51 -2.91 0.66
N GLY A 213 15.70 -1.98 1.59
CA GLY A 213 14.63 -1.55 2.49
C GLY A 213 14.41 -2.53 3.64
N VAL A 214 13.27 -2.40 4.30
CA VAL A 214 12.94 -3.14 5.52
C VAL A 214 11.67 -3.94 5.30
N ASN A 215 11.81 -5.27 5.29
CA ASN A 215 10.66 -6.17 5.36
C ASN A 215 10.09 -6.16 6.78
N VAL A 216 8.88 -5.63 6.93
CA VAL A 216 8.20 -5.50 8.23
C VAL A 216 7.19 -6.64 8.48
N HIS A 217 7.17 -7.68 7.65
CA HIS A 217 6.29 -8.84 7.84
C HIS A 217 6.50 -9.50 9.21
N GLY A 218 5.43 -9.59 9.99
CA GLY A 218 5.41 -10.20 11.32
C GLY A 218 6.18 -9.42 12.38
N ARG A 219 6.49 -8.14 12.15
CA ARG A 219 7.36 -7.33 13.01
C ARG A 219 6.75 -5.95 13.29
N VAL A 220 7.25 -5.32 14.35
CA VAL A 220 7.06 -3.89 14.64
C VAL A 220 8.41 -3.20 14.55
N VAL A 221 8.47 -2.08 13.84
CA VAL A 221 9.67 -1.24 13.70
C VAL A 221 9.35 0.20 14.08
N GLU A 222 10.34 0.93 14.58
CA GLU A 222 10.20 2.37 14.81
C GLU A 222 10.40 3.13 13.50
N LEU A 223 9.43 3.99 13.14
CA LEU A 223 9.51 4.89 11.99
C LEU A 223 10.10 6.24 12.37
N ALA A 224 9.66 6.77 13.51
CA ALA A 224 10.09 8.02 14.11
C ALA A 224 9.91 7.90 15.64
N PRO A 225 10.48 8.81 16.45
CA PRO A 225 10.27 8.79 17.90
C PRO A 225 8.77 8.68 18.24
N GLN A 226 8.41 7.64 19.02
CA GLN A 226 7.02 7.36 19.42
C GLN A 226 6.05 7.03 18.27
N LEU A 227 6.55 6.75 17.06
CA LEU A 227 5.77 6.26 15.94
C LEU A 227 6.30 4.91 15.46
N VAL A 228 5.48 3.88 15.58
CA VAL A 228 5.83 2.52 15.17
C VAL A 228 5.03 2.05 13.95
N LEU A 229 5.58 1.11 13.20
CA LEU A 229 4.93 0.44 12.07
C LEU A 229 4.90 -1.07 12.32
N GLY A 230 3.68 -1.63 12.39
CA GLY A 230 3.45 -3.07 12.36
C GLY A 230 3.14 -3.55 10.94
N GLY A 231 3.63 -4.73 10.55
CA GLY A 231 3.44 -5.27 9.21
C GLY A 231 2.95 -6.70 9.15
N PHE A 232 1.94 -7.01 8.34
CA PHE A 232 1.51 -8.38 8.05
C PHE A 232 1.19 -8.62 6.56
N GLY A 233 1.98 -9.46 5.91
CA GLY A 233 1.85 -9.79 4.48
C GLY A 233 0.99 -11.02 4.19
N GLY A 234 0.75 -11.26 2.90
CA GLY A 234 -0.12 -12.33 2.40
C GLY A 234 -1.60 -11.94 2.33
N CYS A 235 -2.41 -12.84 1.78
CA CYS A 235 -3.85 -12.67 1.64
C CYS A 235 -4.63 -13.91 2.07
N SER A 236 -5.84 -13.69 2.59
CA SER A 236 -6.85 -14.74 2.73
C SER A 236 -7.47 -15.07 1.37
N GLU A 237 -8.26 -16.13 1.33
CA GLU A 237 -9.15 -16.42 0.21
C GLU A 237 -10.16 -15.28 -0.01
N ALA A 238 -10.51 -15.03 -1.26
CA ALA A 238 -11.55 -14.08 -1.63
C ALA A 238 -12.84 -14.81 -1.98
N ILE A 239 -13.97 -14.36 -1.40
CA ILE A 239 -15.26 -15.06 -1.46
C ILE A 239 -16.31 -14.24 -2.20
N GLU A 240 -16.95 -14.84 -3.20
CA GLU A 240 -18.10 -14.31 -3.93
C GLU A 240 -19.27 -15.31 -3.81
N ASN A 241 -20.40 -14.90 -3.24
CA ASN A 241 -21.59 -15.75 -3.06
C ASN A 241 -21.28 -17.12 -2.40
N GLY A 242 -20.46 -17.10 -1.34
CA GLY A 242 -20.05 -18.30 -0.61
C GLY A 242 -19.05 -19.21 -1.33
N LYS A 243 -18.52 -18.80 -2.49
CA LYS A 243 -17.52 -19.54 -3.25
C LYS A 243 -16.19 -18.80 -3.29
N GLU A 244 -15.09 -19.55 -3.15
CA GLU A 244 -13.74 -19.05 -3.35
C GLU A 244 -13.54 -18.66 -4.83
N VAL A 245 -13.17 -17.41 -5.09
CA VAL A 245 -12.86 -16.89 -6.42
C VAL A 245 -11.38 -16.57 -6.61
N TRP A 246 -10.69 -16.20 -5.53
CA TRP A 246 -9.23 -16.07 -5.48
C TRP A 246 -8.70 -16.85 -4.29
N GLY A 247 -7.65 -17.64 -4.53
CA GLY A 247 -7.05 -18.48 -3.50
C GLY A 247 -6.14 -17.69 -2.56
N ALA A 248 -6.08 -18.14 -1.30
CA ALA A 248 -5.27 -17.53 -0.26
C ALA A 248 -3.77 -17.77 -0.47
N TYR A 249 -2.90 -16.82 -0.13
CA TYR A 249 -1.45 -17.06 -0.15
C TYR A 249 -0.66 -16.14 0.77
N PRO A 250 0.37 -16.67 1.45
CA PRO A 250 0.73 -18.09 1.55
C PRO A 250 -0.11 -18.84 2.59
N TYR A 251 -1.06 -18.15 3.23
CA TYR A 251 -1.83 -18.63 4.36
C TYR A 251 -3.33 -18.50 4.08
N ARG A 252 -4.10 -19.55 4.36
CA ARG A 252 -5.56 -19.43 4.51
C ARG A 252 -5.90 -18.67 5.79
N ASP A 253 -7.11 -18.12 5.90
CA ASP A 253 -7.46 -17.24 7.01
C ASP A 253 -7.24 -17.87 8.41
N LYS A 254 -7.54 -19.16 8.58
CA LYS A 254 -7.23 -19.90 9.82
C LYS A 254 -5.74 -19.93 10.15
N GLN A 255 -4.87 -20.00 9.15
CA GLN A 255 -3.42 -19.93 9.35
C GLN A 255 -2.98 -18.49 9.64
N ILE A 256 -3.63 -17.49 9.02
CA ILE A 256 -3.41 -16.07 9.33
C ILE A 256 -3.71 -15.81 10.81
N GLU A 257 -4.82 -16.33 11.34
CA GLU A 257 -5.20 -16.20 12.74
C GLU A 257 -4.08 -16.65 13.70
N ASP A 258 -3.39 -17.75 13.40
CA ASP A 258 -2.27 -18.22 14.21
C ASP A 258 -0.99 -17.41 13.96
N LYS A 259 -0.71 -17.05 12.70
CA LYS A 259 0.52 -16.36 12.29
C LYS A 259 0.55 -14.88 12.68
N ILE A 260 -0.61 -14.25 12.88
CA ILE A 260 -0.71 -12.84 13.25
C ILE A 260 -0.55 -12.61 14.76
N LYS A 261 -0.70 -13.65 15.60
CA LYS A 261 -0.58 -13.56 17.07
C LYS A 261 0.77 -12.98 17.55
N PRO A 262 1.94 -13.39 17.02
CA PRO A 262 3.22 -12.77 17.39
C PRO A 262 3.27 -11.27 17.07
N LEU A 263 2.70 -10.84 15.94
CA LEU A 263 2.59 -9.42 15.61
C LEU A 263 1.66 -8.70 16.59
N ALA A 264 0.49 -9.26 16.87
CA ALA A 264 -0.45 -8.67 17.84
C ALA A 264 0.20 -8.44 19.21
N LYS A 265 1.00 -9.41 19.68
CA LYS A 265 1.78 -9.27 20.91
C LYS A 265 2.85 -8.19 20.81
N ALA A 266 3.59 -8.15 19.70
CA ALA A 266 4.62 -7.13 19.47
C ALA A 266 4.02 -5.71 19.40
N VAL A 267 2.82 -5.58 18.83
CA VAL A 267 2.05 -4.34 18.82
C VAL A 267 1.72 -3.91 20.24
N GLU A 268 1.12 -4.81 21.05
CA GLU A 268 0.80 -4.52 22.46
C GLU A 268 2.05 -4.05 23.21
N ASP A 269 3.17 -4.77 23.08
CA ASP A 269 4.42 -4.43 23.77
C ASP A 269 5.03 -3.09 23.32
N ALA A 270 4.81 -2.70 22.05
CA ALA A 270 5.31 -1.46 21.49
C ALA A 270 4.51 -0.24 21.97
N VAL A 271 3.21 -0.38 22.25
CA VAL A 271 2.31 0.76 22.53
C VAL A 271 1.92 0.87 24.02
N LYS A 272 1.87 -0.26 24.75
CA LYS A 272 1.38 -0.30 26.13
C LYS A 272 2.23 0.54 27.08
N GLY A 273 1.61 1.58 27.65
CA GLY A 273 2.24 2.46 28.64
C GLY A 273 3.35 3.36 28.08
N LYS A 274 3.51 3.43 26.76
CA LYS A 274 4.60 4.17 26.10
C LYS A 274 4.14 5.43 25.37
N GLY A 275 2.83 5.61 25.19
CA GLY A 275 2.27 6.75 24.44
C GLY A 275 2.63 6.74 22.96
N CYS A 276 3.04 5.60 22.40
CA CYS A 276 3.39 5.50 20.98
C CYS A 276 2.14 5.50 20.09
N SER A 277 2.20 6.22 18.98
CA SER A 277 1.29 6.07 17.85
C SER A 277 1.74 4.92 16.94
N MET A 278 0.81 4.33 16.21
CA MET A 278 1.07 3.20 15.33
C MET A 278 0.49 3.38 13.93
N LEU A 279 1.26 2.99 12.92
CA LEU A 279 0.74 2.61 11.60
C LEU A 279 0.66 1.08 11.54
N LEU A 280 -0.41 0.54 10.96
CA LEU A 280 -0.54 -0.88 10.67
C LEU A 280 -0.61 -1.10 9.17
N MET A 281 0.31 -1.89 8.63
CA MET A 281 0.40 -2.23 7.22
C MET A 281 0.07 -3.70 7.00
N THR A 282 -1.01 -3.98 6.28
CA THR A 282 -1.36 -5.35 5.88
C THR A 282 -1.50 -5.46 4.37
N HIS A 283 -1.29 -6.64 3.77
CA HIS A 283 -1.55 -6.75 2.33
C HIS A 283 -3.05 -6.99 2.10
N SER A 284 -3.60 -8.06 2.68
CA SER A 284 -5.05 -8.19 2.83
C SER A 284 -5.58 -7.23 3.88
N GLY A 285 -6.61 -6.46 3.54
CA GLY A 285 -7.31 -5.61 4.50
C GLY A 285 -8.28 -6.39 5.42
N PRO A 286 -8.98 -5.69 6.32
CA PRO A 286 -9.99 -6.29 7.19
C PRO A 286 -11.21 -6.81 6.43
N HIS A 287 -11.75 -7.93 6.87
CA HIS A 287 -13.05 -8.46 6.44
C HIS A 287 -14.21 -7.48 6.71
N LEU A 288 -15.17 -7.45 5.79
CA LEU A 288 -16.34 -6.55 5.76
C LEU A 288 -16.02 -5.05 5.69
N SER A 289 -14.77 -4.69 5.43
CA SER A 289 -14.44 -3.31 5.14
C SER A 289 -14.84 -2.96 3.71
N SER A 290 -15.40 -1.76 3.52
CA SER A 290 -15.70 -1.24 2.18
C SER A 290 -14.46 -1.19 1.27
N THR A 291 -13.26 -1.06 1.85
CA THR A 291 -11.97 -1.04 1.16
C THR A 291 -11.43 -2.42 0.79
N THR A 292 -12.14 -3.50 1.14
CA THR A 292 -11.85 -4.89 0.75
C THR A 292 -13.00 -5.52 -0.04
N HIS A 293 -13.91 -4.69 -0.56
CA HIS A 293 -15.01 -5.10 -1.41
C HIS A 293 -14.70 -4.81 -2.86
N VAL A 294 -14.60 -5.84 -3.69
CA VAL A 294 -14.50 -5.66 -5.15
C VAL A 294 -15.91 -5.56 -5.72
N THR A 295 -16.37 -4.31 -5.83
CA THR A 295 -17.70 -3.97 -6.38
C THR A 295 -17.66 -3.57 -7.85
N GLY A 296 -16.46 -3.55 -8.45
CA GLY A 296 -16.18 -3.05 -9.78
C GLY A 296 -16.79 -3.90 -10.91
N HIS A 297 -16.30 -3.69 -12.14
CA HIS A 297 -16.82 -4.38 -13.31
C HIS A 297 -16.54 -5.89 -13.24
N ASP A 298 -17.54 -6.74 -13.50
CA ASP A 298 -17.32 -8.17 -13.74
C ASP A 298 -16.66 -8.34 -15.11
N PRO A 299 -15.38 -8.72 -15.19
CA PRO A 299 -14.71 -8.92 -16.48
C PRO A 299 -15.31 -10.08 -17.30
N ASN A 300 -16.10 -10.95 -16.66
CA ASN A 300 -16.73 -12.11 -17.28
C ASN A 300 -18.19 -11.86 -17.70
N SER A 301 -18.79 -10.73 -17.32
CA SER A 301 -20.17 -10.40 -17.71
C SER A 301 -20.20 -9.79 -19.11
N LEU A 302 -20.57 -10.62 -20.09
CA LEU A 302 -20.78 -10.19 -21.48
C LEU A 302 -22.02 -9.30 -21.66
N THR A 303 -22.98 -9.38 -20.73
CA THR A 303 -24.31 -8.73 -20.84
C THR A 303 -24.40 -7.39 -20.10
N ALA A 304 -23.57 -7.19 -19.08
CA ALA A 304 -23.44 -5.93 -18.36
C ALA A 304 -21.98 -5.75 -17.93
N PRO A 305 -21.07 -5.42 -18.87
CA PRO A 305 -19.68 -5.10 -18.55
C PRO A 305 -19.68 -3.89 -17.64
N GLY A 306 -19.59 -4.15 -16.34
CA GLY A 306 -19.67 -3.10 -15.36
C GLY A 306 -20.23 -3.15 -13.94
N ARG A 307 -21.05 -4.14 -13.61
CA ARG A 307 -21.46 -4.35 -12.23
C ARG A 307 -21.47 -5.83 -11.94
N ARG A 308 -20.64 -6.26 -11.00
CA ARG A 308 -20.75 -7.61 -10.46
C ARG A 308 -22.12 -7.78 -9.80
N ALA A 309 -22.74 -8.93 -10.01
CA ALA A 309 -23.99 -9.28 -9.34
C ALA A 309 -23.79 -9.50 -7.83
N HIS A 310 -22.58 -9.91 -7.44
CA HIS A 310 -22.17 -10.15 -6.06
C HIS A 310 -20.85 -9.45 -5.79
N VAL A 311 -20.65 -9.00 -4.56
CA VAL A 311 -19.38 -8.42 -4.12
C VAL A 311 -18.38 -9.55 -3.87
N ILE A 312 -17.14 -9.42 -4.37
CA ILE A 312 -16.04 -10.23 -3.81
C ILE A 312 -15.63 -9.60 -2.49
N ASN A 313 -15.66 -10.39 -1.43
CA ASN A 313 -15.06 -10.06 -0.15
C ASN A 313 -13.63 -10.60 -0.14
N SER A 314 -12.63 -9.72 -0.22
CA SER A 314 -11.20 -10.07 -0.23
C SER A 314 -10.49 -9.74 1.09
N GLY A 315 -11.24 -9.34 2.12
CA GLY A 315 -10.70 -9.04 3.44
C GLY A 315 -10.64 -10.25 4.38
N SER A 316 -9.69 -10.22 5.31
CA SER A 316 -9.41 -11.30 6.25
C SER A 316 -10.08 -11.07 7.63
N PRO A 317 -10.88 -12.02 8.14
CA PRO A 317 -11.41 -11.98 9.50
C PRO A 317 -10.34 -11.90 10.58
N ALA A 318 -9.20 -12.59 10.40
CA ALA A 318 -8.07 -12.51 11.33
C ALA A 318 -7.46 -11.08 11.37
N VAL A 319 -7.34 -10.42 10.22
CA VAL A 319 -6.91 -9.01 10.15
C VAL A 319 -7.94 -8.08 10.81
N SER A 320 -9.24 -8.31 10.61
CA SER A 320 -10.28 -7.56 11.34
C SER A 320 -10.12 -7.69 12.85
N SER A 321 -9.93 -8.91 13.35
CA SER A 321 -9.73 -9.17 14.79
C SER A 321 -8.52 -8.42 15.35
N LEU A 322 -7.40 -8.40 14.61
CA LEU A 322 -6.22 -7.60 14.99
C LEU A 322 -6.57 -6.12 15.06
N ILE A 323 -7.17 -5.57 14.00
CA ILE A 323 -7.51 -4.15 13.90
C ILE A 323 -8.44 -3.72 15.03
N THR A 324 -9.42 -4.55 15.39
CA THR A 324 -10.38 -4.27 16.46
C THR A 324 -9.86 -4.60 17.87
N SER A 325 -8.63 -5.09 18.01
CA SER A 325 -8.04 -5.34 19.33
C SER A 325 -7.82 -4.03 20.08
N GLU A 326 -7.93 -4.07 21.41
CA GLU A 326 -7.79 -2.88 22.26
C GLU A 326 -6.46 -2.15 22.05
N ALA A 327 -5.35 -2.90 21.98
CA ALA A 327 -4.02 -2.33 21.77
C ALA A 327 -3.92 -1.57 20.43
N VAL A 328 -4.48 -2.13 19.35
CA VAL A 328 -4.48 -1.48 18.03
C VAL A 328 -5.43 -0.30 18.02
N GLN A 329 -6.65 -0.43 18.54
CA GLN A 329 -7.62 0.68 18.57
C GLN A 329 -7.14 1.89 19.38
N ASN A 330 -6.38 1.67 20.46
CA ASN A 330 -5.88 2.75 21.30
C ASN A 330 -4.66 3.49 20.71
N ALA A 331 -3.94 2.90 19.75
CA ALA A 331 -2.67 3.45 19.27
C ALA A 331 -2.60 3.64 17.74
N CYS A 332 -3.41 2.91 16.97
CA CYS A 332 -3.33 2.91 15.51
C CYS A 332 -4.00 4.15 14.94
N VAL A 333 -3.18 5.02 14.35
CA VAL A 333 -3.62 6.25 13.70
C VAL A 333 -3.92 6.03 12.22
N LEU A 334 -3.40 4.96 11.64
CA LEU A 334 -3.62 4.60 10.23
C LEU A 334 -3.43 3.09 10.01
N ALA A 335 -4.45 2.45 9.45
CA ALA A 335 -4.35 1.12 8.87
C ALA A 335 -4.32 1.24 7.34
N LEU A 336 -3.25 0.74 6.72
CA LEU A 336 -3.04 0.76 5.27
C LEU A 336 -2.98 -0.68 4.73
N HIS A 337 -3.61 -0.90 3.58
CA HIS A 337 -3.61 -2.19 2.90
C HIS A 337 -3.68 -2.12 1.39
N GLY A 338 -3.37 -3.25 0.74
CA GLY A 338 -3.34 -3.44 -0.71
C GLY A 338 -4.41 -4.42 -1.22
N HIS A 339 -4.01 -5.29 -2.16
CA HIS A 339 -4.70 -6.49 -2.64
C HIS A 339 -5.97 -6.26 -3.48
N THR A 340 -6.87 -5.39 -3.02
CA THR A 340 -8.21 -5.23 -3.62
C THR A 340 -8.17 -4.37 -4.89
N HIS A 341 -7.02 -3.74 -5.19
CA HIS A 341 -6.78 -2.85 -6.33
C HIS A 341 -7.79 -1.67 -6.44
N GLN A 342 -8.61 -1.46 -5.41
CA GLN A 342 -9.56 -0.35 -5.31
C GLN A 342 -8.98 0.68 -4.32
N GLY A 343 -8.49 1.78 -4.87
CA GLY A 343 -7.70 2.77 -4.11
C GLY A 343 -8.50 3.72 -3.20
N MET A 344 -9.84 3.65 -3.14
CA MET A 344 -10.64 4.60 -2.37
C MET A 344 -11.82 3.95 -1.65
N GLY A 345 -11.85 4.09 -0.32
CA GLY A 345 -13.03 3.87 0.52
C GLY A 345 -12.84 4.51 1.89
N GLN A 346 -13.91 5.06 2.47
CA GLN A 346 -13.93 5.35 3.91
C GLN A 346 -14.08 4.01 4.64
N ALA A 347 -13.02 3.55 5.29
CA ALA A 347 -13.03 2.33 6.08
C ALA A 347 -13.71 2.61 7.43
N ARG A 348 -15.00 2.31 7.54
CA ARG A 348 -15.61 2.01 8.83
C ARG A 348 -15.47 0.51 9.04
N VAL A 349 -14.78 0.11 10.11
CA VAL A 349 -14.79 -1.27 10.60
C VAL A 349 -15.82 -1.31 11.73
N GLY A 350 -16.86 -2.12 11.59
CA GLY A 350 -18.00 -2.16 12.51
C GLY A 350 -19.28 -1.53 11.94
N GLY A 351 -20.44 -2.11 12.27
CA GLY A 351 -21.75 -1.55 11.94
C GLY A 351 -22.02 -0.29 12.76
N VAL A 352 -22.78 0.65 12.19
CA VAL A 352 -23.30 1.84 12.90
C VAL A 352 -24.22 1.42 14.05
#